data_AF-A0A9D0CDP5-F1
#
_entry.id   AF-A0A9D0CDP5-F1
#
_cell.length_a   1.000
_cell.length_b   1.000
_cell.length_c   1.000
_cell.angle_alpha   90.00
_cell.angle_beta   90.00
_cell.angle_gamma   90.00
#
_symmetry.space_group_name_H-M   'P 1'
#
loop_
_entity.id
_entity.type
_entity.pdbx_description
1 polymer ?
#
loop_
_entity_poly.entity_id
_entity_poly.type
_entity_poly.pdbx_seq_one_letter_code
_entity_poly.pdbx_strand_id
1 'polypeptide(L)'
;SESLALEVAKELTNHDALEAHARDELGIHEMTAAKPLQAALASAASFIFGGALPVLIAVLGYPEKMVYLQYGFSVIFLAILGGIAANTGGSSVVKGIFRITFWGTVAMLVSALIGHLFGVNIV
;
A
#
# COMPACT_ATOMS: atom_id res chain seq x y z
N SER A 1 -25.24 8.40 -34.72
CA SER A 1 -24.79 8.97 -36.00
C SER A 1 -23.73 10.01 -35.71
N GLU A 2 -22.84 10.29 -36.66
CA GLU A 2 -21.83 11.36 -36.54
C GLU A 2 -22.46 12.72 -36.24
N SER A 3 -23.63 12.99 -36.83
CA SER A 3 -24.42 14.21 -36.57
C SER A 3 -24.84 14.37 -35.10
N LEU A 4 -25.31 13.29 -34.46
CA LEU A 4 -25.74 13.32 -33.06
C LEU A 4 -24.55 13.48 -32.11
N ALA A 5 -23.40 12.88 -32.43
CA ALA A 5 -22.19 13.05 -31.64
C ALA A 5 -21.69 14.50 -31.67
N LEU A 6 -21.74 15.15 -32.84
CA LEU A 6 -21.40 16.57 -32.99
C LEU A 6 -22.37 17.48 -32.21
N GLU A 7 -23.66 17.16 -32.23
CA GLU A 7 -24.69 17.90 -31.50
C GLU A 7 -24.48 17.81 -29.99
N VAL A 8 -24.23 16.60 -29.46
CA VAL A 8 -23.90 16.38 -28.04
C VAL A 8 -22.63 17.14 -27.63
N ALA A 9 -21.57 17.10 -28.45
CA ALA A 9 -20.33 17.80 -28.15
C ALA A 9 -20.53 19.33 -28.08
N LYS A 10 -21.35 19.90 -28.97
CA LYS A 10 -21.68 21.33 -28.97
C LYS A 10 -22.49 21.73 -27.74
N GLU A 11 -23.50 20.95 -27.38
CA GLU A 11 -24.34 21.22 -26.19
C GLU A 11 -23.53 21.13 -24.89
N LEU A 12 -22.67 20.10 -24.73
CA LEU A 12 -21.79 19.97 -23.56
C LEU A 12 -20.78 21.12 -23.47
N THR A 13 -20.19 21.53 -24.60
CA THR A 13 -19.23 22.66 -24.65
C THR A 13 -19.90 23.99 -24.34
N ASN A 14 -21.13 24.21 -24.82
CA ASN A 14 -21.90 25.42 -24.55
C ASN A 14 -22.32 25.53 -23.08
N HIS A 15 -22.56 24.40 -22.40
CA HIS A 15 -22.88 24.36 -20.98
C HIS A 15 -21.66 24.69 -20.12
N ASP A 16 -20.56 23.93 -20.28
CA ASP A 16 -19.28 24.19 -19.63
C ASP A 16 -18.14 23.48 -20.37
N ALA A 17 -17.35 24.24 -21.14
CA ALA A 17 -16.24 23.70 -21.89
C ALA A 17 -15.11 23.13 -21.00
N LEU A 18 -14.82 23.78 -19.86
CA LEU A 18 -13.74 23.36 -18.97
C LEU A 18 -14.11 22.06 -18.24
N GLU A 19 -15.34 21.95 -17.76
CA GLU A 19 -15.83 20.73 -17.13
C GLU A 19 -15.92 19.59 -18.14
N ALA A 20 -16.46 19.83 -19.34
CA ALA A 20 -16.56 18.80 -20.38
C ALA A 20 -15.19 18.25 -20.78
N HIS A 21 -14.21 19.11 -21.05
CA HIS A 21 -12.84 18.68 -21.38
C HIS A 21 -12.11 18.08 -20.16
N ALA A 22 -12.24 18.64 -18.95
CA ALA A 22 -11.61 18.06 -17.75
C ALA A 22 -12.18 16.67 -17.41
N ARG A 23 -13.48 16.47 -17.64
CA ARG A 23 -14.16 15.19 -17.47
C ARG A 23 -13.72 14.16 -18.52
N ASP A 24 -13.76 14.54 -19.79
CA ASP A 24 -13.59 13.58 -20.89
C ASP A 24 -12.11 13.33 -21.24
N GLU A 25 -11.21 14.31 -21.02
CA GLU A 25 -9.78 14.17 -21.30
C GLU A 25 -8.95 13.84 -20.06
N LEU A 26 -9.26 14.46 -18.91
CA LEU A 26 -8.49 14.27 -17.67
C LEU A 26 -9.17 13.27 -16.71
N GLY A 27 -10.39 12.82 -17.01
CA GLY A 27 -11.15 11.91 -16.16
C GLY A 27 -11.59 12.56 -14.84
N ILE A 28 -11.57 13.89 -14.73
CA ILE A 28 -11.90 14.62 -13.51
C ILE A 28 -13.43 14.69 -13.38
N HIS A 29 -13.98 13.73 -12.67
CA HIS A 29 -15.34 13.73 -12.12
C HIS A 29 -15.33 14.18 -10.64
N GLU A 30 -16.46 14.62 -10.08
CA GLU A 30 -16.58 14.87 -8.63
C GLU A 30 -16.15 13.66 -7.78
N MET A 31 -16.35 12.44 -8.29
CA MET A 31 -15.90 11.17 -7.70
C MET A 31 -14.37 10.98 -7.69
N THR A 32 -13.66 11.65 -8.58
CA THR A 32 -12.19 11.61 -8.69
C THR A 32 -11.51 12.84 -8.10
N ALA A 33 -12.27 13.78 -7.52
CA ALA A 33 -11.72 14.90 -6.79
C ALA A 33 -10.79 14.36 -5.70
N ALA A 34 -9.51 14.68 -5.79
CA ALA A 34 -8.52 14.20 -4.84
C ALA A 34 -8.94 14.65 -3.43
N LYS A 35 -8.91 13.73 -2.47
CA LYS A 35 -9.07 14.02 -1.03
C LYS A 35 -7.73 13.85 -0.32
N PRO A 36 -6.76 14.79 -0.48
CA PRO A 36 -5.39 14.61 0.00
C PRO A 36 -5.29 14.32 1.49
N LEU A 37 -6.03 15.07 2.32
CA LEU A 37 -5.98 14.91 3.77
C LEU A 37 -6.52 13.54 4.20
N GLN A 38 -7.61 13.08 3.57
CA GLN A 38 -8.16 11.76 3.84
C GLN A 38 -7.18 10.65 3.45
N ALA A 39 -6.55 10.75 2.28
CA ALA A 39 -5.55 9.78 1.82
C ALA A 39 -4.30 9.76 2.71
N ALA A 40 -3.84 10.94 3.15
CA ALA A 40 -2.71 11.07 4.07
C ALA A 40 -3.00 10.42 5.43
N LEU A 41 -4.15 10.72 6.04
CA LEU A 41 -4.55 10.12 7.31
C LEU A 41 -4.75 8.61 7.21
N ALA A 42 -5.38 8.13 6.13
CA ALA A 42 -5.54 6.71 5.88
C ALA A 42 -4.18 5.99 5.73
N SER A 43 -3.22 6.63 5.06
CA SER A 43 -1.86 6.10 4.89
C SER A 43 -1.10 6.05 6.22
N ALA A 44 -1.16 7.14 7.00
CA ALA A 44 -0.53 7.21 8.32
C ALA A 44 -1.08 6.14 9.27
N ALA A 45 -2.41 5.99 9.33
CA ALA A 45 -3.04 4.96 10.12
C ALA A 45 -2.59 3.56 9.67
N SER A 46 -2.66 3.28 8.36
CA SER A 46 -2.24 1.99 7.80
C SER A 46 -0.79 1.64 8.12
N PHE A 47 0.12 2.63 8.07
CA PHE A 47 1.53 2.45 8.42
C PHE A 47 1.71 2.12 9.90
N ILE A 48 1.03 2.86 10.79
CA ILE A 48 1.08 2.61 12.24
C ILE A 48 0.57 1.20 12.55
N PHE A 49 -0.58 0.82 12.00
CA PHE A 49 -1.14 -0.53 12.19
C PHE A 49 -0.23 -1.63 11.64
N GLY A 50 0.38 -1.42 10.47
CA GLY A 50 1.34 -2.35 9.89
C GLY A 50 2.64 -2.49 10.70
N GLY A 51 3.08 -1.43 11.37
CA GLY A 51 4.27 -1.43 12.23
C GLY A 51 4.01 -1.87 13.68
N ALA A 52 2.74 -1.89 14.13
CA ALA A 52 2.40 -2.11 15.53
C ALA A 52 2.85 -3.47 16.07
N LEU A 53 2.67 -4.55 15.31
CA LEU A 53 3.05 -5.90 15.76
C LEU A 53 4.58 -6.04 15.93
N PRO A 54 5.42 -5.71 14.93
CA PRO A 54 6.88 -5.70 15.11
C PRO A 54 7.35 -4.88 16.32
N VAL A 55 6.73 -3.72 16.57
CA VAL A 55 7.06 -2.89 17.74
C VAL A 55 6.65 -3.57 19.04
N LEU A 56 5.47 -4.19 19.10
CA LEU A 56 5.02 -4.96 20.26
C LEU A 56 5.96 -6.12 20.59
N ILE A 57 6.42 -6.86 19.58
CA ILE A 57 7.38 -7.95 19.78
C ILE A 57 8.72 -7.39 20.29
N ALA A 58 9.18 -6.25 19.79
CA ALA A 58 10.41 -5.63 20.28
C ALA A 58 10.34 -5.20 21.76
N VAL A 59 9.16 -4.78 22.24
CA VAL A 59 8.94 -4.35 23.64
C VAL A 59 8.75 -5.54 24.59
N LEU A 60 8.05 -6.59 24.16
CA LEU A 60 7.66 -7.71 25.02
C LEU A 60 8.55 -8.95 24.86
N GLY A 61 9.35 -9.02 23.80
CA GLY A 61 10.16 -10.17 23.43
C GLY A 61 11.37 -10.38 24.33
N TYR A 62 11.81 -11.63 24.42
CA TYR A 62 13.04 -11.98 25.11
C TYR A 62 14.27 -11.64 24.24
N PRO A 63 15.27 -10.91 24.76
CA PRO A 63 16.44 -10.50 23.99
C PRO A 63 17.14 -11.65 23.24
N GLU A 64 17.35 -12.78 23.91
CA GLU A 64 18.02 -13.96 23.33
C GLU A 64 17.29 -14.56 22.12
N LYS A 65 15.97 -14.35 22.02
CA LYS A 65 15.13 -14.90 20.94
C LYS A 65 14.59 -13.80 20.01
N MET A 66 15.03 -12.55 20.19
CA MET A 66 14.44 -11.39 19.53
C MET A 66 14.45 -11.53 18.01
N VAL A 67 15.57 -11.97 17.42
CA VAL A 67 15.69 -12.14 15.96
C VAL A 67 14.66 -13.15 15.44
N TYR A 68 14.54 -14.31 16.10
CA TYR A 68 13.63 -15.37 15.69
C TYR A 68 12.15 -14.98 15.89
N LEU A 69 11.83 -14.34 17.02
CA LEU A 69 10.49 -13.83 17.29
C LEU A 69 10.10 -12.76 16.28
N GLN A 70 10.97 -11.76 16.07
CA GLN A 70 10.71 -10.66 15.16
C GLN A 70 10.46 -11.17 13.75
N TYR A 71 11.33 -12.04 13.25
CA TYR A 71 11.20 -12.61 11.91
C TYR A 71 9.93 -13.46 11.78
N GLY A 72 9.72 -14.41 12.69
CA GLY A 72 8.58 -15.33 12.64
C GLY A 72 7.23 -14.61 12.68
N PHE A 73 7.03 -13.72 13.65
CA PHE A 73 5.79 -12.97 13.79
C PHE A 73 5.59 -11.98 12.63
N SER A 74 6.65 -11.32 12.17
CA SER A 74 6.54 -10.36 11.05
C SER A 74 6.18 -11.06 9.74
N VAL A 75 6.76 -12.22 9.44
CA VAL A 75 6.44 -12.97 8.20
C VAL A 75 4.99 -13.47 8.22
N ILE A 76 4.52 -14.01 9.36
CA ILE A 76 3.11 -14.42 9.51
C ILE A 76 2.18 -13.22 9.31
N PHE A 77 2.51 -12.08 9.90
CA PHE A 77 1.71 -10.88 9.79
C PHE A 77 1.69 -10.30 8.37
N LEU A 78 2.84 -10.29 7.70
CA LEU A 78 2.95 -9.92 6.28
C LEU A 78 2.14 -10.86 5.38
N ALA A 79 2.09 -12.16 5.69
CA ALA A 79 1.26 -13.11 4.95
C ALA A 79 -0.24 -12.78 5.11
N ILE A 80 -0.68 -12.49 6.33
CA ILE A 80 -2.08 -12.10 6.60
C ILE A 80 -2.41 -10.79 5.88
N LEU A 81 -1.61 -9.75 6.07
CA LEU A 81 -1.80 -8.45 5.42
C LEU A 81 -1.74 -8.55 3.90
N GLY A 82 -0.83 -9.36 3.36
CA GLY A 82 -0.71 -9.57 1.93
C GLY A 82 -1.89 -10.31 1.33
N GLY A 83 -2.48 -11.24 2.09
CA GLY A 83 -3.72 -11.91 1.70
C GLY A 83 -4.91 -10.95 1.67
N ILE A 84 -5.06 -10.12 2.72
CA ILE A 84 -6.11 -9.10 2.80
C ILE A 84 -5.96 -8.08 1.65
N ALA A 85 -4.75 -7.55 1.45
CA ALA A 85 -4.48 -6.56 0.41
C ALA A 85 -4.74 -7.11 -1.00
N ALA A 86 -4.37 -8.37 -1.25
CA ALA A 86 -4.61 -9.02 -2.54
C ALA A 86 -6.10 -9.26 -2.80
N ASN A 87 -6.85 -9.66 -1.76
CA ASN A 87 -8.29 -9.87 -1.83
C ASN A 87 -9.04 -8.55 -2.07
N THR A 88 -8.72 -7.49 -1.32
CA THR A 88 -9.33 -6.17 -1.52
C THR A 88 -8.94 -5.55 -2.87
N GLY A 89 -7.74 -5.84 -3.38
CA GLY A 89 -7.27 -5.37 -4.68
C GLY A 89 -7.70 -6.20 -5.89
N GLY A 90 -8.54 -7.23 -5.71
CA GLY A 90 -9.04 -8.07 -6.81
C GLY A 90 -7.98 -8.94 -7.51
N SER A 91 -6.85 -9.22 -6.85
CA SER A 91 -5.76 -10.04 -7.38
C SER A 91 -5.70 -11.42 -6.70
N SER A 92 -4.94 -12.37 -7.27
CA SER A 92 -4.81 -13.69 -6.65
C SER A 92 -4.09 -13.62 -5.31
N VAL A 93 -4.79 -14.04 -4.24
CA VAL A 93 -4.32 -14.02 -2.84
C VAL A 93 -2.95 -14.66 -2.67
N VAL A 94 -2.74 -15.86 -3.24
CA VAL A 94 -1.48 -16.61 -3.10
C VAL A 94 -0.28 -15.85 -3.67
N LYS A 95 -0.41 -15.24 -4.85
CA LYS A 95 0.68 -14.44 -5.44
C LYS A 95 0.94 -13.18 -4.62
N GLY A 96 -0.10 -12.56 -4.07
CA GLY A 96 0.02 -11.39 -3.20
C GLY A 96 0.79 -11.70 -1.92
N ILE A 97 0.43 -12.78 -1.24
CA ILE A 97 1.13 -13.30 -0.05
C ILE A 97 2.59 -13.54 -0.39
N PHE A 98 2.88 -14.34 -1.42
CA PHE A 98 4.25 -14.70 -1.78
C PHE A 98 5.10 -13.48 -2.10
N ARG A 99 4.57 -12.54 -2.89
CA ARG A 99 5.28 -11.31 -3.25
C ARG A 99 5.65 -10.51 -2.00
N ILE A 100 4.70 -10.32 -1.08
CA ILE A 100 4.88 -9.47 0.10
C ILE A 100 5.83 -10.13 1.11
N THR A 101 5.67 -11.43 1.39
CA THR A 101 6.54 -12.15 2.31
C THR A 101 7.95 -12.32 1.76
N PHE A 102 8.11 -12.53 0.45
CA PHE A 102 9.42 -12.61 -0.20
C PHE A 102 10.19 -11.31 -0.06
N TRP A 103 9.61 -10.18 -0.49
CA TRP A 103 10.28 -8.88 -0.38
C TRP A 103 10.50 -8.46 1.07
N GLY A 104 9.57 -8.78 1.97
CA GLY A 104 9.75 -8.56 3.41
C GLY A 104 10.93 -9.35 3.99
N THR A 105 11.08 -10.62 3.60
CA THR A 105 12.19 -11.48 4.02
C THR A 105 13.52 -10.96 3.50
N VAL A 106 13.58 -10.57 2.22
CA VAL A 106 14.79 -9.98 1.61
C VAL A 106 15.19 -8.70 2.35
N ALA A 107 14.24 -7.81 2.66
CA ALA A 107 14.52 -6.59 3.40
C ALA A 107 15.08 -6.87 4.80
N MET A 108 14.49 -7.82 5.55
CA MET A 108 14.99 -8.21 6.87
C MET A 108 16.39 -8.85 6.80
N LEU A 109 16.64 -9.68 5.80
CA LEU A 109 17.95 -10.28 5.55
C LEU A 109 19.01 -9.21 5.30
N VAL A 110 18.72 -8.24 4.43
CA VAL A 110 19.65 -7.12 4.13
C VAL A 110 19.93 -6.31 5.40
N SER A 111 18.90 -5.98 6.19
CA SER A 111 19.07 -5.27 7.46
C SER A 111 19.94 -6.06 8.45
N ALA A 112 19.75 -7.37 8.56
CA ALA A 112 20.57 -8.23 9.41
C ALA A 112 22.04 -8.30 8.93
N LEU A 113 22.26 -8.40 7.62
CA LEU A 113 23.60 -8.40 7.02
C LEU A 113 24.33 -7.08 7.28
N ILE A 114 23.65 -5.94 7.12
CA ILE A 114 24.21 -4.64 7.45
C ILE A 114 24.60 -4.59 8.93
N GLY A 115 23.69 -4.98 9.84
CA GLY A 115 23.99 -5.05 11.27
C GLY A 115 25.22 -5.91 11.58
N HIS A 116 25.34 -7.06 10.92
CA HIS A 116 26.48 -7.96 11.07
C HIS A 116 27.79 -7.34 10.54
N LEU A 117 27.78 -6.70 9.37
CA LEU A 117 28.96 -6.08 8.77
C LEU A 117 29.50 -4.91 9.61
N PHE A 118 28.63 -4.16 10.26
CA PHE A 118 29.01 -3.06 11.16
C PHE A 118 29.30 -3.52 12.59
N GLY A 119 29.31 -4.83 12.86
CA GLY A 119 29.65 -5.36 14.18
C GLY A 119 28.61 -5.03 15.26
N VAL A 120 27.36 -4.76 14.88
CA VAL A 120 26.24 -4.60 15.81
C VAL A 120 25.81 -5.99 16.30
N ASN A 121 26.73 -6.68 16.97
CA ASN A 121 26.46 -7.92 17.67
C ASN A 121 25.92 -7.53 19.04
N ILE A 122 24.59 -7.46 19.15
CA ILE A 122 23.95 -7.53 20.46
C ILE A 122 24.11 -8.99 20.89
N VAL A 123 25.07 -9.23 21.79
CA VAL A 123 25.23 -10.48 22.54
C VAL A 123 23.98 -10.73 23.38
#